data_AF-A0A0A8EJ14-F1
#
_entry.id   AF-A0A0A8EJ14-F1
#
_cell.length_a   1.000
_cell.length_b   1.000
_cell.length_c   1.000
_cell.angle_alpha   90.00
_cell.angle_beta   90.00
_cell.angle_gamma   90.00
#
_symmetry.space_group_name_H-M   'P 1'
#
loop_
_entity.id
_entity.type
_entity.pdbx_description
1 polymer ?
#
loop_
_entity_poly.entity_id
_entity_poly.type
_entity_poly.pdbx_seq_one_letter_code
_entity_poly.pdbx_strand_id
1 'polypeptide(L)'
;MTEMHADEFLMGGSGAPAARFDHIGATITGYVVGRPQVKQMTDFTTNEPLAWPNGEPKLQLIVTLATDQNDPTIESDDGLRRVYVKGQMKKVVADAVRKAGARGLEENGALTLRYVRDGKKTNPKFKAPKEYEASYQKPTTPVAPDEPNPVAPPMPQPPQQAAPQAVWGHQSAPQAPSPWQNV
;
A
#
# COMPACT_ATOMS: atom_id res chain seq x y z
N MET A 1 -20.15 4.27 -5.99
CA MET A 1 -20.13 3.58 -7.30
C MET A 1 -18.67 3.29 -7.56
N THR A 2 -18.24 2.03 -7.44
CA THR A 2 -16.83 1.67 -7.65
C THR A 2 -16.56 1.76 -9.14
N GLU A 3 -15.65 2.64 -9.53
CA GLU A 3 -15.27 2.87 -10.92
C GLU A 3 -14.67 1.57 -11.48
N MET A 4 -15.31 1.00 -12.49
CA MET A 4 -14.69 -0.02 -13.33
C MET A 4 -13.68 0.73 -14.20
N HIS A 5 -12.40 0.36 -14.13
CA HIS A 5 -11.40 0.92 -15.04
C HIS A 5 -11.81 0.62 -16.48
N ALA A 6 -11.80 1.63 -17.35
CA ALA A 6 -12.33 1.54 -18.71
C ALA A 6 -11.68 0.40 -19.51
N ASP A 7 -10.40 0.13 -19.27
CA ASP A 7 -9.64 -0.96 -19.86
C ASP A 7 -10.14 -2.35 -19.44
N GLU A 8 -10.58 -2.51 -18.17
CA GLU A 8 -11.15 -3.76 -17.65
C GLU A 8 -12.53 -4.06 -18.28
N PHE A 9 -13.32 -3.02 -18.54
CA PHE A 9 -14.60 -3.12 -19.25
C PHE A 9 -14.41 -3.43 -20.74
N LEU A 10 -13.40 -2.84 -21.37
CA LEU A 10 -13.19 -2.92 -22.81
C LEU A 10 -12.54 -4.24 -23.27
N MET A 11 -11.64 -4.82 -22.46
CA MET A 11 -10.78 -5.94 -22.89
C MET A 11 -11.15 -7.31 -22.32
N GLY A 12 -12.23 -7.43 -21.53
CA GLY A 12 -12.80 -8.74 -21.16
C GLY A 12 -11.94 -9.64 -20.25
N GLY A 13 -10.89 -9.09 -19.63
CA GLY A 13 -9.99 -9.72 -18.67
C GLY A 13 -8.93 -8.68 -18.30
N SER A 14 -8.42 -8.56 -17.08
CA SER A 14 -8.23 -9.54 -16.04
C SER A 14 -8.07 -8.79 -14.72
N GLY A 15 -8.99 -9.00 -13.78
CA GLY A 15 -8.80 -8.46 -12.43
C GLY A 15 -7.51 -9.01 -11.83
N ALA A 16 -6.86 -8.21 -10.97
CA ALA A 16 -5.55 -8.51 -10.37
C ALA A 16 -5.32 -10.01 -10.06
N PRO A 17 -4.19 -10.59 -10.48
CA PRO A 17 -3.95 -12.03 -10.37
C PRO A 17 -4.00 -12.53 -8.93
N ALA A 18 -4.38 -13.79 -8.75
CA ALA A 18 -4.47 -14.41 -7.44
C ALA A 18 -3.09 -14.52 -6.79
N ALA A 19 -3.00 -14.12 -5.52
CA ALA A 19 -1.82 -14.36 -4.69
C ALA A 19 -1.56 -15.87 -4.56
N ARG A 20 -0.31 -16.29 -4.79
CA ARG A 20 0.10 -17.69 -4.72
C ARG A 20 0.90 -17.97 -3.44
N PHE A 21 0.72 -19.16 -2.88
CA PHE A 21 1.40 -19.64 -1.67
C PHE A 21 1.96 -21.04 -1.92
N ASP A 22 2.84 -21.17 -2.91
CA ASP A 22 3.24 -22.48 -3.47
C ASP A 22 4.14 -23.30 -2.54
N HIS A 23 4.93 -22.64 -1.69
CA HIS A 23 5.88 -23.28 -0.77
C HIS A 23 5.77 -22.71 0.65
N ILE A 24 6.12 -23.52 1.65
CA ILE A 24 6.25 -23.05 3.04
C ILE A 24 7.29 -21.92 3.08
N GLY A 25 6.92 -20.80 3.68
CA GLY A 25 7.69 -19.56 3.68
C GLY A 25 7.19 -18.51 2.68
N ALA A 26 6.37 -18.90 1.69
CA ALA A 26 5.78 -17.96 0.74
C ALA A 26 5.03 -16.85 1.47
N THR A 27 5.39 -15.60 1.15
CA THR A 27 4.90 -14.41 1.83
C THR A 27 4.35 -13.43 0.81
N ILE A 28 3.20 -12.84 1.13
CA ILE A 28 2.60 -11.74 0.40
C ILE A 28 2.49 -10.57 1.35
N THR A 29 3.05 -9.44 0.94
CA THR A 29 2.97 -8.18 1.67
C THR A 29 2.46 -7.11 0.73
N GLY A 30 1.50 -6.32 1.20
CA GLY A 30 0.99 -5.21 0.42
C GLY A 30 -0.03 -4.36 1.17
N TYR A 31 -0.44 -3.27 0.52
CA TYR A 31 -1.45 -2.36 1.03
C TYR A 31 -2.82 -2.74 0.50
N VAL A 32 -3.85 -2.72 1.34
CA VAL A 32 -5.23 -3.01 0.91
C VAL A 32 -5.71 -1.93 -0.06
N VAL A 33 -6.05 -2.36 -1.27
CA VAL A 33 -6.60 -1.51 -2.33
C VAL A 33 -8.11 -1.74 -2.42
N GLY A 34 -8.88 -0.67 -2.23
CA GLY A 34 -10.33 -0.74 -2.23
C GLY A 34 -10.90 -1.50 -1.03
N ARG A 35 -12.23 -1.51 -0.94
CA ARG A 35 -12.92 -2.25 0.13
C ARG A 35 -12.92 -3.76 -0.13
N PRO A 36 -12.53 -4.58 0.87
CA PRO A 36 -12.67 -6.03 0.79
C PRO A 36 -14.11 -6.47 0.51
N GLN A 37 -14.28 -7.51 -0.30
CA GLN A 37 -15.58 -8.01 -0.72
C GLN A 37 -15.81 -9.43 -0.22
N VAL A 38 -17.00 -9.70 0.31
CA VAL A 38 -17.41 -11.09 0.60
C VAL A 38 -18.18 -11.63 -0.60
N LYS A 39 -17.75 -12.76 -1.14
CA LYS A 39 -18.43 -13.46 -2.23
C LYS A 39 -18.62 -14.94 -1.90
N GLN A 40 -19.60 -15.57 -2.53
CA GLN A 40 -19.68 -17.02 -2.54
C GLN A 40 -18.48 -17.60 -3.30
N MET A 41 -17.93 -18.69 -2.79
CA MET A 41 -16.87 -19.44 -3.44
C MET A 41 -17.45 -20.21 -4.61
N THR A 42 -16.70 -20.27 -5.71
CA THR A 42 -17.01 -21.11 -6.86
C THR A 42 -16.04 -22.27 -6.94
N ASP A 43 -16.48 -23.36 -7.58
CA ASP A 43 -15.58 -24.43 -7.97
C ASP A 43 -14.62 -23.94 -9.05
N PHE A 44 -13.33 -24.27 -8.94
CA PHE A 44 -12.33 -23.78 -9.89
C PHE A 44 -12.44 -24.44 -11.26
N THR A 45 -12.99 -25.65 -11.33
CA THR A 45 -13.16 -26.40 -12.58
C THR A 45 -14.50 -26.09 -13.22
N THR A 46 -15.61 -26.12 -12.46
CA THR A 46 -16.95 -25.95 -13.03
C THR A 46 -17.47 -24.52 -12.98
N ASN A 47 -16.82 -23.62 -12.24
CA ASN A 47 -17.30 -22.26 -11.95
C ASN A 47 -18.66 -22.19 -11.22
N GLU A 48 -19.16 -23.32 -10.71
CA GLU A 48 -20.44 -23.36 -10.01
C GLU A 48 -20.31 -22.86 -8.55
N PRO A 49 -21.33 -22.19 -8.00
CA PRO A 49 -21.33 -21.73 -6.62
C PRO A 49 -21.28 -22.90 -5.63
N LEU A 50 -20.38 -22.83 -4.66
CA LEU A 50 -20.20 -23.85 -3.64
C LEU A 50 -21.07 -23.59 -2.41
N ALA A 51 -21.67 -24.65 -1.91
CA ALA A 51 -22.41 -24.68 -0.65
C ALA A 51 -21.84 -25.75 0.31
N TRP A 52 -22.16 -25.61 1.59
CA TRP A 52 -21.99 -26.65 2.60
C TRP A 52 -23.10 -27.72 2.45
N PRO A 53 -22.93 -28.92 3.04
CA PRO A 53 -23.95 -29.98 2.97
C PRO A 53 -25.33 -29.59 3.53
N ASN A 54 -25.37 -28.56 4.38
CA ASN A 54 -26.59 -28.00 4.96
C ASN A 54 -27.25 -26.91 4.08
N GLY A 55 -26.73 -26.67 2.87
CA GLY A 55 -27.24 -25.68 1.92
C GLY A 55 -26.69 -24.26 2.09
N GLU A 56 -25.93 -23.97 3.16
CA GLU A 56 -25.37 -22.63 3.36
C GLU A 56 -24.25 -22.32 2.35
N PRO A 57 -24.18 -21.09 1.80
CA PRO A 57 -23.14 -20.73 0.85
C PRO A 57 -21.76 -20.75 1.50
N LYS A 58 -20.77 -21.31 0.81
CA LYS A 58 -19.37 -21.19 1.22
C LYS A 58 -18.87 -19.80 0.87
N LEU A 59 -18.70 -18.95 1.87
CA LEU A 59 -18.24 -17.57 1.66
C LEU A 59 -16.70 -17.47 1.70
N GLN A 60 -16.16 -16.55 0.91
CA GLN A 60 -14.76 -16.13 0.91
C GLN A 60 -14.66 -14.60 0.91
N LEU A 61 -13.64 -14.07 1.59
CA LEU A 61 -13.31 -12.65 1.55
C LEU A 61 -12.23 -12.42 0.49
N ILE A 62 -12.49 -11.51 -0.44
CA ILE A 62 -11.58 -11.12 -1.50
C ILE A 62 -10.95 -9.80 -1.10
N VAL A 63 -9.63 -9.79 -0.97
CA VAL A 63 -8.82 -8.60 -0.65
C VAL A 63 -7.87 -8.37 -1.80
N THR A 64 -7.86 -7.16 -2.37
CA THR A 64 -6.84 -6.76 -3.35
C THR A 64 -5.73 -6.05 -2.61
N LEU A 65 -4.48 -6.47 -2.84
CA LEU A 65 -3.29 -5.86 -2.26
C LEU A 65 -2.44 -5.23 -3.35
N ALA A 66 -1.98 -4.00 -3.15
CA ALA A 66 -0.87 -3.43 -3.89
C ALA A 66 0.43 -4.00 -3.32
N THR A 67 1.15 -4.78 -4.11
CA THR A 67 2.37 -5.49 -3.71
C THR A 67 3.55 -5.04 -4.57
N ASP A 68 4.76 -5.36 -4.12
CA ASP A 68 5.97 -5.18 -4.93
C ASP A 68 6.19 -6.35 -5.93
N GLN A 69 5.31 -7.36 -5.92
CA GLN A 69 5.45 -8.51 -6.81
C GLN A 69 4.94 -8.16 -8.19
N ASN A 70 5.80 -8.32 -9.20
CA ASN A 70 5.43 -8.23 -10.61
C ASN A 70 5.58 -9.60 -11.29
N ASP A 71 4.63 -10.00 -12.14
CA ASP A 71 4.75 -11.22 -12.96
C ASP A 71 5.07 -10.82 -14.41
N PRO A 72 6.31 -11.06 -14.90
CA PRO A 72 6.73 -10.60 -16.22
C PRO A 72 6.03 -11.34 -17.37
N THR A 73 5.28 -12.41 -17.07
CA THR A 73 4.50 -13.16 -18.07
C THR A 73 3.10 -12.59 -18.28
N ILE A 74 2.70 -11.61 -17.46
CA ILE A 74 1.42 -10.91 -17.57
C ILE A 74 1.71 -9.52 -18.16
N GLU A 75 1.15 -9.25 -19.34
CA GLU A 75 1.23 -7.92 -19.94
C GLU A 75 0.53 -6.91 -19.02
N SER A 76 1.24 -5.83 -18.68
CA SER A 76 0.76 -4.77 -17.78
C SER A 76 0.38 -5.24 -16.37
N ASP A 77 1.17 -6.13 -15.75
CA ASP A 77 0.96 -6.48 -14.34
C ASP A 77 1.20 -5.25 -13.43
N ASP A 78 0.13 -4.69 -12.83
CA ASP A 78 0.21 -3.47 -12.01
C ASP A 78 0.72 -3.71 -10.57
N GLY A 79 1.32 -4.87 -10.29
CA GLY A 79 1.76 -5.26 -8.94
C GLY A 79 0.61 -5.58 -7.97
N LEU A 80 -0.63 -5.61 -8.46
CA LEU A 80 -1.81 -5.94 -7.65
C LEU A 80 -1.99 -7.45 -7.50
N ARG A 81 -2.38 -7.90 -6.30
CA ARG A 81 -2.63 -9.32 -6.02
C ARG A 81 -3.94 -9.51 -5.26
N ARG A 82 -4.79 -10.45 -5.71
CA ARG A 82 -6.02 -10.84 -5.01
C ARG A 82 -5.74 -11.98 -4.03
N VAL A 83 -5.98 -11.71 -2.75
CA VAL A 83 -5.94 -12.70 -1.67
C VAL A 83 -7.36 -13.18 -1.37
N TYR A 84 -7.59 -14.48 -1.56
CA TYR A 84 -8.84 -15.15 -1.23
C TYR A 84 -8.79 -15.71 0.20
N VAL A 85 -9.26 -14.91 1.16
CA VAL A 85 -9.25 -15.23 2.58
C VAL A 85 -10.43 -16.14 2.94
N LYS A 86 -10.11 -17.38 3.33
CA LYS A 86 -11.09 -18.42 3.73
C LYS A 86 -10.54 -19.36 4.80
N GLY A 87 -11.42 -20.13 5.45
CA GLY A 87 -11.02 -21.17 6.41
C GLY A 87 -10.09 -20.67 7.53
N GLN A 88 -8.94 -21.32 7.70
CA GLN A 88 -7.93 -20.94 8.72
C GLN A 88 -7.33 -19.56 8.47
N MET A 89 -7.14 -19.18 7.20
CA MET A 89 -6.60 -17.86 6.84
C MET A 89 -7.48 -16.73 7.37
N LYS A 90 -8.81 -16.89 7.32
CA LYS A 90 -9.75 -15.92 7.90
C LYS A 90 -9.51 -15.71 9.39
N LYS A 91 -9.19 -16.77 10.14
CA LYS A 91 -8.97 -16.68 11.59
C LYS A 91 -7.73 -15.85 11.90
N VAL A 92 -6.61 -16.13 11.23
CA VAL A 92 -5.34 -15.43 11.49
C VAL A 92 -5.36 -13.98 11.00
N VAL A 93 -6.00 -13.70 9.87
CA VAL A 93 -6.22 -12.32 9.41
C VAL A 93 -7.10 -11.56 10.39
N ALA A 94 -8.20 -12.15 10.85
CA ALA A 94 -9.08 -11.50 11.81
C ALA A 94 -8.41 -11.30 13.18
N ASP A 95 -7.54 -12.20 13.60
CA ASP A 95 -6.70 -12.03 14.80
C ASP A 95 -5.70 -10.87 14.62
N ALA A 96 -5.00 -10.80 13.49
CA ALA A 96 -4.09 -9.70 13.18
C ALA A 96 -4.79 -8.33 13.15
N VAL A 97 -5.97 -8.25 12.54
CA VAL A 97 -6.81 -7.04 12.52
C VAL A 97 -7.22 -6.62 13.93
N ARG A 98 -7.63 -7.57 14.78
CA ARG A 98 -7.96 -7.29 16.19
C ARG A 98 -6.76 -6.83 17.00
N LYS A 99 -5.59 -7.45 16.79
CA LYS A 99 -4.32 -7.06 17.42
C LYS A 99 -3.90 -5.64 17.03
N ALA A 100 -4.15 -5.25 15.79
CA ALA A 100 -3.97 -3.87 15.35
C ALA A 100 -4.97 -2.90 16.00
N GLY A 101 -6.07 -3.39 16.58
CA GLY A 101 -7.18 -2.59 17.10
C GLY A 101 -8.10 -2.04 16.00
N ALA A 102 -8.10 -2.66 14.82
CA ALA A 102 -8.94 -2.27 13.70
C ALA A 102 -10.30 -2.98 13.74
N ARG A 103 -11.31 -2.40 13.11
CA ARG A 103 -12.64 -3.03 12.96
C ARG A 103 -12.71 -3.99 11.77
N GLY A 104 -11.77 -3.87 10.84
CA GLY A 104 -11.70 -4.66 9.61
C GLY A 104 -10.42 -4.36 8.85
N LEU A 105 -10.30 -4.93 7.65
CA LEU A 105 -9.26 -4.54 6.70
C LEU A 105 -9.70 -3.22 6.04
N GLU A 106 -9.00 -2.16 6.37
CA GLU A 106 -9.23 -0.80 5.88
C GLU A 106 -8.32 -0.51 4.68
N GLU A 107 -8.80 0.35 3.77
CA GLU A 107 -8.03 0.83 2.62
C GLU A 107 -6.72 1.48 3.07
N ASN A 108 -5.63 1.20 2.36
CA ASN A 108 -4.25 1.58 2.71
C ASN A 108 -3.68 0.94 3.98
N GLY A 109 -4.38 -0.01 4.62
CA GLY A 109 -3.79 -0.82 5.68
C GLY A 109 -2.77 -1.80 5.11
N ALA A 110 -1.63 -1.99 5.78
CA ALA A 110 -0.61 -2.93 5.36
C ALA A 110 -0.93 -4.33 5.90
N LEU A 111 -1.10 -5.30 4.99
CA LEU A 111 -1.34 -6.70 5.32
C LEU A 111 -0.14 -7.54 4.87
N THR A 112 0.41 -8.32 5.80
CA THR A 112 1.40 -9.36 5.52
C THR A 112 0.79 -10.72 5.83
N LEU A 113 0.93 -11.67 4.90
CA LEU A 113 0.46 -13.03 5.05
C LEU A 113 1.53 -14.02 4.63
N ARG A 114 1.86 -14.97 5.51
CA ARG A 114 2.90 -15.97 5.30
C ARG A 114 2.34 -17.37 5.44
N TYR A 115 2.64 -18.24 4.48
CA TYR A 115 2.38 -19.68 4.60
C TYR A 115 3.45 -20.32 5.48
N VAL A 116 3.09 -20.92 6.63
CA VAL A 116 4.09 -21.35 7.64
C VAL A 116 4.29 -22.85 7.73
N ARG A 117 3.25 -23.65 7.53
CA ARG A 117 3.32 -25.13 7.50
C ARG A 117 1.99 -25.75 7.09
N ASP A 118 2.02 -27.02 6.70
CA ASP A 118 0.82 -27.83 6.62
C ASP A 118 0.30 -28.20 8.02
N GLY A 119 -1.01 -28.07 8.22
CA GLY A 119 -1.69 -28.48 9.44
C GLY A 119 -1.99 -29.98 9.45
N LYS A 120 -2.62 -30.45 10.53
CA LYS A 120 -2.98 -31.87 10.67
C LYS A 120 -4.02 -32.26 9.61
N LYS A 121 -3.70 -33.29 8.82
CA LYS A 121 -4.67 -33.93 7.91
C LYS A 121 -5.75 -34.65 8.74
N THR A 122 -6.97 -34.13 8.71
CA THR A 122 -8.10 -34.70 9.46
C THR A 122 -8.90 -35.73 8.68
N ASN A 123 -8.78 -35.72 7.35
CA ASN A 123 -9.44 -36.69 6.47
C ASN A 123 -8.47 -37.10 5.35
N PRO A 124 -8.25 -38.40 5.13
CA PRO A 124 -7.29 -38.91 4.14
C PRO A 124 -7.62 -38.49 2.69
N LYS A 125 -8.89 -38.18 2.38
CA LYS A 125 -9.33 -37.73 1.05
C LYS A 125 -9.00 -36.26 0.76
N PHE A 126 -8.78 -35.44 1.78
CA PHE A 126 -8.48 -34.01 1.61
C PHE A 126 -6.99 -33.73 1.78
N LYS A 127 -6.48 -32.70 1.09
CA LYS A 127 -5.12 -32.21 1.34
C LYS A 127 -5.03 -31.63 2.76
N ALA A 128 -3.83 -31.65 3.34
CA ALA A 128 -3.58 -31.00 4.61
C ALA A 128 -3.91 -29.50 4.48
N PRO A 129 -4.58 -28.90 5.48
CA PRO A 129 -4.90 -27.48 5.42
C PRO A 129 -3.63 -26.66 5.61
N LYS A 130 -3.39 -25.67 4.75
CA LYS A 130 -2.29 -24.73 4.94
C LYS A 130 -2.53 -23.86 6.18
N GLU A 131 -1.55 -23.75 7.05
CA GLU A 131 -1.54 -22.83 8.19
C GLU A 131 -0.77 -21.55 7.84
N TYR A 132 -1.30 -20.41 8.28
CA TYR A 132 -0.78 -19.10 7.92
C TYR A 132 -0.50 -18.26 9.16
N GLU A 133 0.43 -17.33 9.03
CA GLU A 133 0.61 -16.21 9.96
C GLU A 133 0.23 -14.91 9.25
N ALA A 134 -0.42 -14.01 9.98
CA ALA A 134 -0.82 -12.71 9.45
C ALA A 134 -0.35 -11.58 10.39
N SER A 135 0.08 -10.48 9.79
CA SER A 135 0.30 -9.21 10.47
C SER A 135 -0.48 -8.13 9.74
N TYR A 136 -1.10 -7.24 10.50
CA TYR A 136 -1.86 -6.13 9.95
C TYR A 136 -1.47 -4.84 10.66
N GLN A 137 -1.25 -3.80 9.88
CA GLN A 137 -1.10 -2.43 10.37
C GLN A 137 -2.25 -1.62 9.78
N LYS A 138 -2.95 -0.88 10.65
CA LYS A 138 -3.96 0.08 10.20
C LYS A 138 -3.32 1.09 9.25
N PRO A 139 -4.08 1.64 8.29
CA PRO A 139 -3.60 2.80 7.58
C PRO A 139 -3.18 3.84 8.61
N THR A 140 -1.97 4.37 8.49
CA THR A 140 -1.66 5.64 9.12
C THR A 140 -2.62 6.63 8.48
N THR A 141 -3.70 6.96 9.18
CA THR A 141 -4.30 8.27 9.00
C THR A 141 -3.10 9.22 9.09
N PRO A 142 -2.88 10.12 8.14
CA PRO A 142 -2.11 11.29 8.48
C PRO A 142 -2.80 11.79 9.75
N VAL A 143 -2.13 11.66 10.90
CA VAL A 143 -2.34 12.67 11.92
C VAL A 143 -2.19 13.94 11.11
N ALA A 144 -3.29 14.68 10.97
CA ALA A 144 -3.18 16.01 10.42
C ALA A 144 -1.96 16.60 11.14
N PRO A 145 -0.94 17.11 10.42
CA PRO A 145 0.00 17.98 11.11
C PRO A 145 -0.89 18.93 11.90
N ASP A 146 -0.65 18.96 13.21
CA ASP A 146 -1.22 19.89 14.16
C ASP A 146 -1.68 21.14 13.41
N GLU A 147 -2.98 21.44 13.51
CA GLU A 147 -3.64 22.53 12.79
C GLU A 147 -2.67 23.69 12.55
N PRO A 148 -2.66 24.32 11.35
CA PRO A 148 -1.82 25.47 11.13
C PRO A 148 -2.11 26.47 12.24
N ASN A 149 -1.12 26.66 13.12
CA ASN A 149 -1.06 27.77 14.05
C ASN A 149 -1.59 28.99 13.27
N PRO A 150 -2.68 29.65 13.70
CA PRO A 150 -3.30 30.68 12.89
C PRO A 150 -2.22 31.71 12.59
N VAL A 151 -1.83 31.77 11.31
CA VAL A 151 -0.98 32.84 10.80
C VAL A 151 -1.74 34.12 11.08
N ALA A 152 -1.28 34.84 12.11
CA ALA A 152 -1.70 36.19 12.38
C ALA A 152 -1.55 36.99 11.07
N PRO A 153 -2.50 37.89 10.75
CA PRO A 153 -2.42 38.69 9.52
C PRO A 153 -1.07 39.43 9.48
N PRO A 154 -0.45 39.57 8.30
CA PRO A 154 0.83 40.25 8.17
C PRO A 154 0.68 41.69 8.66
N MET A 155 1.39 42.04 9.74
CA MET A 155 1.55 43.43 10.14
C MET A 155 2.26 44.18 9.01
N PRO A 156 1.79 45.39 8.63
CA PRO A 156 2.45 46.20 7.62
C PRO A 156 3.87 46.53 8.08
N GLN A 157 4.87 46.19 7.26
CA GLN A 157 6.25 46.57 7.48
C GLN A 157 6.38 48.10 7.40
N PRO A 158 7.08 48.77 8.33
CA PRO A 158 7.37 50.20 8.19
C PRO A 158 8.27 50.44 6.97
N PRO A 159 8.09 51.56 6.25
CA PRO A 159 8.85 51.85 5.04
C PRO A 159 10.34 51.97 5.33
N GLN A 160 11.13 51.21 4.60
CA GLN A 160 12.59 51.24 4.64
C GLN A 160 13.08 52.56 4.03
N GLN A 161 13.58 53.46 4.86
CA GLN A 161 14.19 54.72 4.41
C GLN A 161 15.41 54.42 3.53
N ALA A 162 15.37 54.91 2.30
CA ALA A 162 16.49 54.91 1.39
C ALA A 162 17.60 55.83 1.95
N ALA A 163 18.80 55.28 2.11
CA ALA A 163 20.00 56.06 2.39
C ALA A 163 20.37 56.92 1.16
N PRO A 164 20.73 58.20 1.32
CA PRO A 164 21.09 59.07 0.21
C PRO A 164 22.45 58.68 -0.39
N GLN A 165 22.48 58.63 -1.73
CA GLN A 165 23.68 58.43 -2.53
C GLN A 165 24.59 59.66 -2.43
N ALA A 166 25.85 59.46 -2.03
CA ALA A 166 26.90 60.45 -2.16
C ALA A 166 27.60 60.29 -3.52
N VAL A 167 27.41 61.29 -4.38
CA VAL A 167 28.10 61.49 -5.67
C VAL A 167 29.17 62.57 -5.47
N TRP A 168 30.45 62.21 -5.62
CA TRP A 168 31.62 63.05 -5.95
C TRP A 168 32.75 62.03 -6.22
N GLY A 169 33.52 61.99 -7.30
CA GLY A 169 33.94 62.99 -8.27
C GLY A 169 35.44 62.74 -8.52
N HIS A 170 35.79 62.28 -9.73
CA HIS A 170 37.11 62.23 -10.40
C HIS A 170 38.42 62.14 -9.58
N GLN A 171 39.26 61.14 -9.87
CA GLN A 171 40.59 61.33 -10.50
C GLN A 171 41.46 60.04 -10.57
N SER A 172 41.83 59.72 -11.82
CA SER A 172 43.08 59.18 -12.37
C SER A 172 44.03 58.27 -11.56
N ALA A 173 44.36 57.13 -12.18
CA ALA A 173 45.58 56.33 -11.94
C ALA A 173 46.87 57.11 -12.31
N PRO A 174 48.05 56.70 -11.79
CA PRO A 174 48.92 55.85 -12.61
C PRO A 174 49.69 54.74 -11.84
N GLN A 175 50.43 53.93 -12.61
CA GLN A 175 51.00 52.61 -12.33
C GLN A 175 52.38 52.57 -11.59
N ALA A 176 52.61 51.44 -10.88
CA ALA A 176 53.85 50.62 -10.70
C ALA A 176 55.13 51.24 -10.04
N PRO A 177 56.13 50.46 -9.52
CA PRO A 177 56.37 48.99 -9.56
C PRO A 177 56.76 48.29 -8.20
N SER A 178 56.91 46.95 -8.24
CA SER A 178 57.54 46.00 -7.27
C SER A 178 59.04 46.32 -6.99
N PRO A 179 59.86 45.61 -6.13
CA PRO A 179 59.72 44.28 -5.48
C PRO A 179 60.27 44.19 -4.02
N TRP A 180 60.58 42.95 -3.55
CA TRP A 180 61.40 42.46 -2.41
C TRP A 180 60.58 41.57 -1.41
N GLN A 181 60.66 40.24 -1.38
CA GLN A 181 61.72 39.27 -0.94
C GLN A 181 61.94 39.10 0.58
N ASN A 182 62.21 37.84 0.95
CA ASN A 182 62.60 37.23 2.24
C ASN A 182 61.46 36.93 3.23
N VAL A 183 61.39 35.74 3.84
CA VAL A 183 62.42 34.74 4.23
C VAL A 183 61.96 33.30 4.00
#